data_AF-A0A2K1QX17-F1
#
_entry.id   AF-A0A2K1QX17-F1
#
_cell.length_a   1.000
_cell.length_b   1.000
_cell.length_c   1.000
_cell.angle_alpha   90.00
_cell.angle_beta   90.00
_cell.angle_gamma   90.00
#
_symmetry.space_group_name_H-M   'P 1'
#
loop_
_entity.id
_entity.type
_entity.pdbx_description
1 polymer ?
#
loop_
_entity_poly.entity_id
_entity_poly.type
_entity_poly.pdbx_seq_one_letter_code
_entity_poly.pdbx_strand_id
1 'polypeptide(L)' 'MPLLGKKFPAPIARPLWPFFAAGAVILYGVNSAQTAMMSTDEWKNDPRNPAAGSKKS' A
#
# COMPACT_ATOMS: atom_id res chain seq x y z
N MET A 1 -19.13 32.10 -7.71
CA MET A 1 -19.77 30.77 -7.84
C MET A 1 -18.71 29.73 -7.46
N PRO A 2 -18.97 28.80 -6.52
CA PRO A 2 -17.98 27.79 -6.17
C PRO A 2 -17.70 26.92 -7.41
N LEU A 3 -16.42 26.73 -7.74
CA LEU A 3 -15.95 25.98 -8.92
C LEU A 3 -16.32 24.49 -8.89
N LEU A 4 -16.60 23.95 -7.70
CA LEU A 4 -17.22 22.66 -7.51
C LEU A 4 -18.62 22.90 -6.94
N GLY A 5 -19.65 22.36 -7.58
CA GLY A 5 -21.04 22.48 -7.14
C GLY A 5 -21.26 22.08 -5.68
N LYS A 6 -22.46 22.33 -5.15
CA LYS A 6 -22.81 22.05 -3.74
C LYS A 6 -22.44 20.59 -3.36
N LYS A 7 -21.61 20.43 -2.31
CA LYS A 7 -21.24 19.14 -1.74
C LYS A 7 -22.35 18.64 -0.82
N PHE A 8 -22.90 17.47 -1.12
CA PHE A 8 -23.90 16.82 -0.27
C PHE A 8 -23.25 15.76 0.63
N PRO A 9 -23.58 15.69 1.93
CA PRO A 9 -23.00 14.73 2.85
C PRO A 9 -23.65 13.35 2.68
N ALA A 10 -23.22 12.59 1.66
CA ALA A 10 -23.60 11.20 1.49
C ALA A 10 -22.83 10.32 2.50
N PRO A 11 -23.48 9.33 3.16
CA PRO A 11 -22.82 8.44 4.11
C PRO A 11 -21.97 7.40 3.37
N ILE A 12 -20.75 7.77 2.97
CA ILE A 12 -19.81 6.89 2.25
C ILE A 12 -19.01 5.97 3.18
N ALA A 13 -18.65 6.42 4.38
CA ALA A 13 -17.78 5.67 5.28
C ALA A 13 -18.46 4.38 5.79
N ARG A 14 -19.75 4.45 6.12
CA ARG A 14 -20.51 3.34 6.71
C ARG A 14 -20.77 2.15 5.77
N PRO A 15 -21.03 2.31 4.46
CA PRO A 15 -21.08 1.16 3.56
C PRO A 15 -19.69 0.72 3.07
N LEU A 16 -18.71 1.63 2.99
CA LEU A 16 -17.41 1.32 2.40
C LEU A 16 -16.35 0.84 3.40
N TRP A 17 -16.59 0.95 4.72
CA TRP A 17 -15.61 0.53 5.73
C TRP A 17 -15.05 -0.90 5.58
N PRO A 18 -15.81 -1.95 5.18
CA PRO A 18 -15.20 -3.28 5.02
C PRO A 18 -14.18 -3.30 3.87
N PHE A 19 -14.37 -2.51 2.82
CA PHE A 19 -13.43 -2.42 1.70
C PHE A 19 -12.17 -1.66 2.09
N PHE A 20 -12.30 -0.59 2.88
CA PHE A 20 -11.14 0.10 3.43
C PHE A 20 -10.35 -0.79 4.39
N ALA A 21 -11.03 -1.55 5.26
CA ALA A 21 -10.40 -2.51 6.15
C ALA A 21 -9.67 -3.61 5.37
N ALA A 22 -10.33 -4.21 4.36
CA ALA A 22 -9.71 -5.19 3.49
C ALA A 22 -8.50 -4.61 2.75
N GLY A 23 -8.60 -3.39 2.20
CA GLY A 23 -7.50 -2.71 1.54
C GLY A 23 -6.30 -2.50 2.46
N ALA A 24 -6.54 -2.12 3.71
CA ALA A 24 -5.48 -1.96 4.71
C ALA A 24 -4.79 -3.31 5.04
N VAL A 25 -5.57 -4.38 5.20
CA VAL A 25 -5.03 -5.73 5.45
C VAL A 25 -4.19 -6.21 4.28
N ILE A 26 -4.68 -6.07 3.05
CA ILE A 26 -3.95 -6.47 1.84
C ILE A 26 -2.69 -5.64 1.67
N LEU A 27 -2.75 -4.33 1.91
CA LEU A 27 -1.57 -3.46 1.83
C LEU A 27 -0.47 -3.94 2.78
N TYR A 28 -0.83 -4.25 4.03
CA TYR A 28 0.11 -4.78 5.01
C TYR A 28 0.65 -6.16 4.60
N GLY A 29 -0.23 -7.06 4.17
CA GLY A 29 0.15 -8.39 3.70
C GLY A 29 1.12 -8.35 2.52
N VAL A 30 0.80 -7.56 1.49
CA VAL A 30 1.66 -7.40 0.31
C VAL A 30 3.00 -6.78 0.69
N ASN A 31 3.02 -5.74 1.54
CA ASN A 31 4.27 -5.13 1.99
C ASN A 31 5.19 -6.13 2.72
N SER A 32 4.63 -6.95 3.61
CA SER A 32 5.38 -7.99 4.32
C SER A 32 5.91 -9.06 3.37
N ALA A 33 5.07 -9.53 2.43
CA ALA A 33 5.44 -10.53 1.45
C ALA A 33 6.53 -10.03 0.49
N GLN A 34 6.41 -8.78 0.01
CA GLN A 34 7.43 -8.13 -0.81
C GLN A 34 8.77 -8.06 -0.09
N THR A 35 8.77 -7.66 1.18
CA THR A 35 10.00 -7.60 2.00
C THR A 35 10.67 -8.97 2.10
N ALA A 36 9.89 -10.03 2.35
CA ALA A 36 10.41 -11.39 2.41
C ALA A 36 10.96 -11.85 1.04
N MET A 37 10.23 -11.63 -0.05
CA MET A 37 10.63 -12.02 -1.40
C MET A 37 11.92 -11.31 -1.85
N MET A 38 12.08 -10.03 -1.52
CA MET A 38 13.30 -9.26 -1.82
C MET A 38 14.53 -9.76 -1.06
N SER A 39 14.37 -10.53 0.03
CA SER A 39 15.48 -11.08 0.81
C SER A 39 15.93 -12.47 0.36
N THR A 40 15.23 -13.09 -0.61
CA THR A 40 15.54 -14.42 -1.13
C THR A 40 16.85 -14.44 -1.93
N ASP A 41 17.46 -15.62 -2.04
CA ASP A 41 18.78 -15.78 -2.67
C ASP A 41 18.84 -15.35 -4.14
N GLU A 42 17.71 -15.47 -4.85
CA GLU A 42 17.56 -15.07 -6.26
C GLU A 42 17.52 -13.55 -6.42
N TRP A 43 16.82 -12.84 -5.53
CA TRP A 43 16.51 -11.42 -5.70
C TRP A 43 17.34 -10.48 -4.83
N LYS A 44 18.07 -11.01 -3.82
CA LYS A 44 18.87 -10.21 -2.88
C LYS A 44 20.02 -9.42 -3.52
N ASN A 45 20.55 -9.90 -4.64
CA ASN A 45 21.69 -9.30 -5.35
C ASN A 45 21.27 -8.57 -6.63
N ASP A 46 19.97 -8.50 -6.94
CA ASP A 46 19.49 -7.75 -8.11
C ASP A 46 19.71 -6.24 -7.88
N PRO A 47 20.43 -5.53 -8.76
CA PRO A 47 20.64 -4.08 -8.64
C PRO A 47 19.35 -3.25 -8.69
N ARG A 48 18.22 -3.84 -9.12
CA ARG A 48 16.88 -3.22 -9.14
C ARG A 48 16.13 -3.42 -7.83
N ASN A 49 16.62 -4.27 -6.94
CA ASN A 49 16.01 -4.50 -5.64
C ASN A 49 16.27 -3.28 -4.73
N PRO A 50 15.24 -2.53 -4.31
CA PRO A 50 15.43 -1.39 -3.43
C PRO A 50 16.02 -1.77 -2.08
N ALA A 51 15.86 -3.03 -1.63
CA ALA A 51 16.48 -3.55 -0.41
C ALA A 51 18.00 -3.77 -0.54
N ALA A 52 18.52 -3.94 -1.76
CA ALA A 52 19.96 -4.11 -2.00
C ALA A 52 20.73 -2.78 -1.79
N GLY A 53 20.08 -1.64 -2.08
CA GLY A 53 20.64 -0.29 -1.86
C GLY A 53 20.32 0.33 -0.49
N SER A 54 19.37 -0.24 0.27
CA SER A 54 18.94 0.29 1.58
C SER A 54 19.62 -0.37 2.78
N LYS A 55 20.54 -1.33 2.58
CA LYS A 55 21.52 -1.74 3.61
C LYS A 55 22.52 -0.60 3.86
N LYS A 56 22.04 0.47 4.49
CA LYS A 56 22.88 1.54 5.04
C LYS A 56 22.35 1.91 6.43
N SER A 57 22.63 1.03 7.40
CA SER A 57 22.89 1.37 8.80
C SER A 57 23.62 0.22 9.47
#